data_AF-A0A836FW09-F1
#
_entry.id   AF-A0A836FW09-F1
#
_cell.length_a   1.000
_cell.length_b   1.000
_cell.length_c   1.000
_cell.angle_alpha   90.00
_cell.angle_beta   90.00
_cell.angle_gamma   90.00
#
_symmetry.space_group_name_H-M   'P 1'
#
loop_
_entity.id
_entity.type
_entity.pdbx_description
1 polymer ?
#
loop_
_entity_poly.entity_id
_entity_poly.type
_entity_poly.pdbx_seq_one_letter_code
_entity_poly.pdbx_strand_id
1 'polypeptide(L)'
;MESEKVHIRHVMLWEFKQGNSAKGTAEKICSVYGEGLISDRAVRNWFAKFRSGDTTLKDIATQEKILELGWLVLLHPPYSPDLAPTDYHLFCSLQNFLNGKTFNSEEQVSQAVENFFQSKLITFYKEGIDKLPGTWEKVIHNSGEYIIN
;
A
#
# COMPACT_ATOMS: atom_id res chain seq x y z
N MET A 1 2.26 8.59 2.84
CA MET A 1 1.60 8.13 4.10
C MET A 1 0.08 8.13 3.97
N GLU A 2 -0.66 7.35 4.77
CA GLU A 2 -2.13 7.46 4.85
C GLU A 2 -2.56 8.89 5.25
N SER A 3 -1.74 9.59 6.06
CA SER A 3 -1.95 11.01 6.40
C SER A 3 -1.95 11.93 5.17
N GLU A 4 -1.00 11.76 4.24
CA GLU A 4 -0.96 12.53 2.98
C GLU A 4 -2.12 12.19 2.06
N LYS A 5 -2.48 10.90 1.95
CA LYS A 5 -3.65 10.48 1.15
C LYS A 5 -4.94 11.05 1.73
N VAL A 6 -5.09 11.03 3.04
CA VAL A 6 -6.23 11.63 3.75
C VAL A 6 -6.24 13.15 3.59
N HIS A 7 -5.08 13.81 3.62
CA HIS A 7 -4.97 15.25 3.33
C HIS A 7 -5.50 15.60 1.95
N ILE A 8 -5.06 14.88 0.90
CA ILE A 8 -5.56 15.11 -0.47
C ILE A 8 -7.07 14.85 -0.57
N ARG A 9 -7.61 13.85 0.14
CA ARG A 9 -9.07 13.62 0.22
C ARG A 9 -9.81 14.79 0.89
N HIS A 10 -9.24 15.40 1.94
CA HIS A 10 -9.82 16.62 2.55
C HIS A 10 -9.85 17.79 1.56
N VAL A 11 -8.77 18.01 0.82
CA VAL A 11 -8.71 19.04 -0.23
C VAL A 11 -9.79 18.79 -1.29
N MET A 12 -9.94 17.53 -1.75
CA MET A 12 -11.00 17.17 -2.70
C MET A 12 -12.41 17.44 -2.15
N LEU A 13 -12.67 17.16 -0.88
CA LEU A 13 -13.97 17.44 -0.25
C LEU A 13 -14.24 18.94 -0.16
N TRP A 14 -13.22 19.74 0.16
CA TRP A 14 -13.34 21.20 0.22
C TRP A 14 -13.62 21.82 -1.16
N GLU A 15 -12.93 21.36 -2.20
CA GLU A 15 -13.17 21.78 -3.60
C GLU A 15 -14.58 21.37 -4.08
N PHE A 16 -15.02 20.16 -3.73
CA PHE A 16 -16.38 19.70 -4.03
C PHE A 16 -17.45 20.60 -3.40
N LYS A 17 -17.28 20.99 -2.13
CA LYS A 17 -18.22 21.89 -1.42
C LYS A 17 -18.28 23.30 -2.01
N GLN A 18 -17.23 23.74 -2.71
CA GLN A 18 -17.22 25.01 -3.44
C GLN A 18 -17.88 24.93 -4.82
N GLY A 19 -18.29 23.73 -5.27
CA GLY A 19 -18.91 23.53 -6.58
C GLY A 19 -17.91 23.44 -7.74
N ASN A 20 -16.62 23.25 -7.46
CA ASN A 20 -15.62 23.07 -8.50
C ASN A 20 -15.78 21.73 -9.22
N SER A 21 -15.27 21.62 -10.45
CA SER A 21 -15.34 20.38 -11.22
C SER A 21 -14.23 19.41 -10.81
N ALA A 22 -14.47 18.10 -10.98
CA ALA A 22 -13.47 17.07 -10.68
C ALA A 22 -12.19 17.24 -11.52
N LYS A 23 -12.33 17.60 -12.80
CA LYS A 23 -11.20 17.84 -13.70
C LYS A 23 -10.34 19.02 -13.22
N GLY A 24 -10.96 20.17 -12.94
CA GLY A 24 -10.25 21.34 -12.44
C GLY A 24 -9.62 21.10 -11.06
N THR A 25 -10.27 20.29 -10.22
CA THR A 25 -9.72 19.88 -8.92
C THR A 25 -8.48 19.00 -9.10
N ALA A 26 -8.49 18.04 -10.04
CA ALA A 26 -7.33 17.20 -10.35
C ALA A 26 -6.14 18.03 -10.85
N GLU A 27 -6.39 18.94 -11.81
CA GLU A 27 -5.37 19.84 -12.35
C GLU A 27 -4.77 20.74 -11.26
N LYS A 28 -5.61 21.30 -10.39
CA LYS A 28 -5.18 22.16 -9.28
C LYS A 28 -4.37 21.42 -8.22
N ILE A 29 -4.75 20.18 -7.89
CA ILE A 29 -3.99 19.38 -6.93
C ILE A 29 -2.64 18.98 -7.53
N CYS A 30 -2.61 18.52 -8.78
CA CYS A 30 -1.35 18.18 -9.45
C CYS A 30 -0.42 19.40 -9.63
N SER A 31 -0.95 20.61 -9.83
CA SER A 31 -0.11 21.81 -9.94
C SER A 31 0.52 22.23 -8.61
N VAL A 32 -0.14 21.98 -7.47
CA VAL A 32 0.36 22.35 -6.13
C VAL A 32 1.24 21.26 -5.51
N TYR A 33 0.86 19.99 -5.67
CA TYR A 33 1.48 18.87 -4.95
C TYR A 33 2.32 17.93 -5.84
N GLY A 34 2.37 18.16 -7.15
CA GLY A 34 3.21 17.40 -8.09
C GLY A 34 2.41 16.75 -9.22
N GLU A 35 2.98 16.78 -10.42
CA GLU A 35 2.35 16.24 -11.62
C GLU A 35 2.13 14.72 -11.49
N GLY A 36 0.93 14.26 -11.83
CA GLY A 36 0.58 12.83 -11.75
C GLY A 36 0.26 12.30 -10.36
N LEU A 37 0.23 13.14 -9.32
CA LEU A 37 -0.07 12.71 -7.94
C LEU A 37 -1.43 12.00 -7.82
N ILE A 38 -2.44 12.52 -8.52
CA ILE A 38 -3.78 11.92 -8.57
C ILE A 38 -4.31 11.90 -10.00
N SER A 39 -5.06 10.86 -10.33
CA SER A 39 -5.76 10.81 -11.62
C SER A 39 -7.11 11.51 -11.56
N ASP A 40 -7.54 12.08 -12.68
CA ASP A 40 -8.89 12.64 -12.86
C ASP A 40 -9.98 11.58 -12.57
N ARG A 41 -9.70 10.30 -12.85
CA ARG A 41 -10.57 9.17 -12.47
C ARG A 41 -10.73 9.07 -10.95
N ALA A 42 -9.65 9.19 -10.19
CA ALA A 42 -9.71 9.13 -8.72
C ALA A 42 -10.56 10.27 -8.16
N VAL A 43 -10.38 11.51 -8.66
CA VAL A 43 -11.18 12.66 -8.23
C VAL A 43 -12.66 12.48 -8.56
N ARG A 44 -12.98 11.99 -9.78
CA ARG A 44 -14.37 11.71 -10.17
C ARG A 44 -15.04 10.67 -9.29
N ASN A 45 -14.32 9.60 -8.93
CA ASN A 45 -14.84 8.58 -8.02
C ASN A 45 -15.13 9.17 -6.62
N TRP A 46 -14.22 9.98 -6.09
CA TRP A 46 -14.44 10.69 -4.82
C TRP A 46 -15.62 11.66 -4.87
N PHE A 47 -15.75 12.43 -5.95
CA PHE A 47 -16.88 13.34 -6.12
C PHE A 47 -18.21 12.60 -6.28
N ALA A 48 -18.21 11.42 -6.89
CA ALA A 48 -19.41 10.57 -6.96
C ALA A 48 -19.83 10.10 -5.56
N LYS A 49 -18.86 9.70 -4.73
CA LYS A 49 -19.06 9.34 -3.32
C LYS A 49 -19.62 10.53 -2.51
N PHE A 50 -19.06 11.73 -2.70
CA PHE A 50 -19.57 12.92 -2.00
C PHE A 50 -20.99 13.30 -2.45
N ARG A 51 -21.32 13.13 -3.73
CA ARG A 51 -22.68 13.33 -4.25
C ARG A 51 -23.70 12.34 -3.68
N SER A 52 -23.29 11.12 -3.33
CA SER A 52 -24.16 10.16 -2.64
C SER A 52 -24.31 10.44 -1.14
N GLY A 53 -23.71 11.54 -0.62
CA GLY A 53 -23.79 11.97 0.77
C GLY A 53 -22.71 11.38 1.69
N ASP A 54 -21.87 10.47 1.18
CA ASP A 54 -20.78 9.88 1.97
C ASP A 54 -19.54 10.78 1.89
N THR A 55 -19.31 11.56 2.96
CA THR A 55 -18.15 12.46 3.09
C THR A 55 -16.97 11.83 3.83
N THR A 56 -17.00 10.51 4.05
CA THR A 56 -15.98 9.79 4.80
C THR A 56 -14.67 9.73 4.02
N LEU A 57 -13.60 10.29 4.61
CA LEU A 57 -12.28 10.41 3.96
C LEU A 57 -11.31 9.26 4.29
N LYS A 58 -11.73 8.35 5.16
CA LYS A 58 -11.04 7.08 5.41
C LYS A 58 -11.71 5.97 4.61
N ASP A 59 -10.94 4.93 4.29
CA ASP A 59 -11.49 3.70 3.74
C ASP A 59 -12.15 2.88 4.85
N ILE A 60 -13.32 3.36 5.31
CA ILE A 60 -14.12 2.69 6.34
C ILE A 60 -14.58 1.32 5.85
N ALA A 61 -14.89 1.16 4.56
CA ALA A 61 -15.36 -0.11 4.01
C ALA A 61 -14.35 -1.25 4.21
N THR A 62 -13.05 -0.97 4.02
CA THR A 62 -12.00 -1.95 4.30
C THR A 62 -11.88 -2.24 5.79
N GLN A 63 -11.96 -1.22 6.65
CA GLN A 63 -11.89 -1.39 8.11
C GLN A 63 -13.09 -2.18 8.65
N GLU A 64 -14.30 -1.87 8.19
CA GLU A 64 -15.53 -2.60 8.50
C GLU A 64 -15.43 -4.05 8.06
N LYS A 65 -14.90 -4.32 6.85
CA LYS A 65 -14.76 -5.69 6.38
C LYS A 65 -13.76 -6.49 7.22
N ILE A 66 -12.65 -5.88 7.65
CA ILE A 66 -11.67 -6.52 8.53
C ILE A 66 -12.31 -6.85 9.89
N LEU A 67 -13.12 -5.94 10.45
CA LEU A 67 -13.85 -6.16 11.70
C LEU A 67 -14.91 -7.26 11.55
N GLU A 68 -15.64 -7.28 10.43
CA GLU A 68 -16.63 -8.32 10.11
C GLU A 68 -15.97 -9.71 10.01
N LEU A 69 -14.77 -9.79 9.43
CA LEU A 69 -13.97 -11.02 9.37
C LEU A 69 -13.32 -11.41 10.71
N GLY A 70 -13.39 -10.54 11.73
CA GLY A 70 -12.82 -10.78 13.05
C GLY A 70 -11.29 -10.78 13.09
N TRP A 71 -10.62 -10.14 12.12
CA TRP A 71 -9.17 -10.12 12.05
C TRP A 71 -8.57 -9.05 12.94
N LEU A 72 -7.57 -9.42 13.74
CA LEU A 72 -6.77 -8.47 14.51
C LEU A 72 -5.80 -7.74 13.56
N VAL A 73 -5.87 -6.41 13.53
CA VAL A 73 -4.91 -5.57 12.79
C VAL A 73 -3.71 -5.29 13.68
N LEU A 74 -2.55 -5.85 13.33
CA LEU A 74 -1.30 -5.53 14.01
C LEU A 74 -0.85 -4.11 13.64
N LEU A 75 -0.42 -3.33 14.63
CA LEU A 75 0.13 -2.01 14.39
C LEU A 75 1.42 -2.13 13.57
N HIS A 76 1.50 -1.36 12.48
CA HIS A 76 2.67 -1.31 11.62
C HIS A 76 3.13 0.15 11.47
N PRO A 77 4.38 0.48 11.88
CA PRO A 77 4.90 1.83 11.74
C PRO A 77 5.08 2.21 10.26
N PRO A 78 4.95 3.51 9.93
CA PRO A 78 5.17 3.98 8.56
C PRO A 78 6.65 3.82 8.17
N TYR A 79 6.89 3.52 6.89
CA TYR A 79 8.24 3.40 6.31
C TYR A 79 9.11 2.29 6.94
N SER A 80 8.52 1.19 7.41
CA SER A 80 9.29 0.09 8.00
C SER A 80 9.20 -1.20 7.17
N PRO A 81 9.70 -1.21 5.92
CA PRO A 81 9.73 -2.43 5.10
C PRO A 81 10.61 -3.52 5.72
N ASP A 82 11.59 -3.15 6.55
CA ASP A 82 12.39 -4.06 7.37
C ASP A 82 11.57 -4.81 8.43
N LEU A 83 10.37 -4.31 8.78
CA LEU A 83 9.43 -4.97 9.68
C LEU A 83 8.33 -5.77 8.97
N ALA A 84 8.28 -5.75 7.64
CA ALA A 84 7.26 -6.43 6.85
C ALA A 84 7.82 -7.75 6.26
N PRO A 85 7.37 -8.94 6.70
CA PRO A 85 7.88 -10.23 6.19
C PRO A 85 7.73 -10.38 4.68
N THR A 86 6.68 -9.78 4.12
CA THR A 86 6.47 -9.77 2.67
C THR A 86 7.59 -9.01 1.96
N ASP A 87 8.07 -7.89 2.49
CA ASP A 87 9.10 -7.08 1.86
C ASP A 87 10.50 -7.67 2.07
N TYR A 88 10.92 -7.85 3.33
CA TYR A 88 12.30 -8.29 3.62
C TYR A 88 12.59 -9.75 3.28
N HIS A 89 11.57 -10.62 3.15
CA HIS A 89 11.75 -12.05 2.94
C HIS A 89 11.13 -12.56 1.64
N LEU A 90 9.81 -12.41 1.47
CA LEU A 90 9.11 -12.97 0.31
C LEU A 90 9.50 -12.26 -0.99
N PHE A 91 9.31 -10.95 -1.06
CA PHE A 91 9.56 -10.14 -2.25
C PHE A 91 11.05 -9.99 -2.53
N CYS A 92 11.90 -9.94 -1.50
CA CYS A 92 13.34 -10.04 -1.68
C CYS A 92 13.73 -11.34 -2.41
N SER A 93 13.19 -12.49 -1.99
CA SER A 93 13.45 -13.76 -2.68
C SER A 93 12.84 -13.82 -4.09
N LEU A 94 11.63 -13.27 -4.27
CA LEU A 94 10.95 -13.21 -5.57
C LEU A 94 11.74 -12.34 -6.55
N GLN A 95 12.22 -11.17 -6.10
CA GLN A 95 13.03 -10.27 -6.91
C GLN A 95 14.29 -10.98 -7.41
N ASN A 96 14.98 -11.70 -6.52
CA ASN A 96 16.14 -12.50 -6.91
C ASN A 96 15.79 -13.60 -7.92
N PHE A 97 14.63 -14.24 -7.78
CA PHE A 97 14.15 -15.26 -8.73
C PHE A 97 13.77 -14.68 -10.10
N LEU A 98 13.26 -13.46 -10.13
CA LEU A 98 12.85 -12.76 -11.36
C LEU A 98 14.00 -12.02 -12.04
N ASN A 99 15.10 -11.75 -11.32
CA ASN A 99 16.21 -10.97 -11.82
C ASN A 99 16.78 -11.56 -13.12
N GLY A 100 16.94 -10.71 -14.13
CA GLY A 100 17.44 -11.10 -15.46
C GLY A 100 16.43 -11.80 -16.38
N LYS A 101 15.18 -12.02 -15.95
CA LYS A 101 14.12 -12.57 -16.81
C LYS A 101 13.39 -11.46 -17.56
N THR A 102 13.04 -11.73 -18.81
CA THR A 102 12.14 -10.90 -19.62
C THR A 102 10.87 -11.67 -19.93
N PHE A 103 9.73 -10.98 -19.92
CA PHE A 103 8.42 -11.57 -20.17
C PHE A 103 7.74 -10.79 -21.28
N ASN A 104 7.14 -11.50 -22.23
CA ASN A 104 6.46 -10.90 -23.39
C ASN A 104 4.93 -10.93 -23.25
N SER A 105 4.40 -11.50 -22.16
CA SER A 105 2.96 -11.53 -21.87
C SER A 105 2.68 -11.65 -20.37
N GLU A 106 1.46 -11.30 -19.97
CA GLU A 106 0.99 -11.39 -18.57
C GLU A 106 0.89 -12.85 -18.10
N GLU A 107 0.55 -13.78 -18.99
CA GLU A 107 0.48 -15.21 -18.71
C GLU A 107 1.86 -15.76 -18.33
N GLN A 108 2.91 -15.30 -18.99
CA GLN A 108 4.28 -15.70 -18.65
C GLN A 108 4.70 -15.20 -17.26
N VAL A 109 4.31 -13.96 -16.91
CA VAL A 109 4.55 -13.42 -15.56
C VAL A 109 3.79 -14.24 -14.52
N SER A 110 2.51 -14.52 -14.77
CA SER A 110 1.65 -15.30 -13.88
C SER A 110 2.22 -16.70 -13.64
N GLN A 111 2.64 -17.40 -14.70
CA GLN A 111 3.25 -18.72 -14.58
C GLN A 111 4.59 -18.67 -13.83
N ALA A 112 5.42 -17.65 -14.07
CA ALA A 112 6.69 -17.51 -13.36
C ALA A 112 6.49 -17.29 -11.85
N VAL A 113 5.50 -16.47 -11.48
CA VAL A 113 5.13 -16.23 -10.08
C VAL A 113 4.57 -17.51 -9.45
N GLU A 114 3.70 -18.23 -10.14
CA GLU A 114 3.17 -19.50 -9.65
C GLU A 114 4.27 -20.54 -9.42
N ASN A 115 5.18 -20.68 -10.39
CA ASN A 115 6.34 -21.56 -10.29
C ASN A 115 7.25 -21.17 -9.11
N PHE A 116 7.41 -19.88 -8.84
CA PHE A 116 8.14 -19.42 -7.66
C PHE A 116 7.49 -19.93 -6.37
N PHE A 117 6.18 -19.75 -6.19
CA PHE A 117 5.48 -20.21 -4.99
C PHE A 117 5.52 -21.73 -4.84
N GLN A 118 5.33 -22.48 -5.92
CA GLN A 118 5.43 -23.95 -5.91
C GLN A 118 6.84 -24.46 -5.57
N SER A 119 7.88 -23.68 -5.89
CA SER A 119 9.27 -24.04 -5.58
C SER A 119 9.66 -23.88 -4.10
N LYS A 120 8.84 -23.19 -3.28
CA LYS A 120 9.18 -22.90 -1.88
C LYS A 120 8.65 -23.97 -0.94
N LEU A 121 9.52 -24.40 -0.04
CA LEU A 121 9.14 -25.28 1.07
C LEU A 121 8.34 -24.51 2.12
N ILE A 122 7.51 -25.20 2.90
CA ILE A 122 6.76 -24.59 4.01
C ILE A 122 7.70 -23.90 5.03
N THR A 123 8.91 -24.44 5.20
CA THR A 123 9.94 -23.87 6.08
C THR A 123 10.36 -22.48 5.65
N PHE A 124 10.38 -22.18 4.34
CA PHE A 124 10.71 -20.85 3.83
C PHE A 124 9.73 -19.80 4.37
N TYR A 125 8.43 -20.08 4.37
CA TYR A 125 7.43 -19.13 4.89
C TYR A 125 7.54 -18.98 6.41
N LYS A 126 7.76 -20.10 7.10
CA LYS A 126 7.94 -20.12 8.56
C LYS A 126 9.14 -19.28 8.98
N GLU A 127 10.30 -19.45 8.34
CA GLU A 127 11.51 -18.69 8.61
C GLU A 127 11.33 -17.17 8.40
N GLY A 128 10.50 -16.77 7.44
CA GLY A 128 10.18 -15.36 7.22
C GLY A 128 9.46 -14.74 8.42
N ILE A 129 8.49 -15.46 9.00
CA ILE A 129 7.71 -15.03 10.17
C ILE A 129 8.53 -15.14 11.45
N ASP A 130 9.27 -16.24 11.63
CA ASP A 130 10.07 -16.51 12.83
C ASP A 130 11.21 -15.48 13.04
N LYS A 131 11.58 -14.72 11.99
CA LYS A 131 12.53 -13.61 12.09
C LYS A 131 11.95 -12.36 12.77
N LEU A 132 10.63 -12.18 12.80
CA LEU A 132 9.98 -10.96 13.29
C LEU A 132 10.41 -10.56 14.70
N PRO A 133 10.42 -11.44 15.71
CA PRO A 133 10.81 -11.04 17.07
C PRO A 133 12.23 -10.49 17.13
N GLY A 134 13.19 -11.14 16.45
CA GLY A 134 14.57 -10.66 16.40
C GLY A 134 14.72 -9.34 15.64
N THR A 135 13.91 -9.12 14.59
CA THR A 135 13.86 -7.84 13.88
C THR A 135 13.30 -6.73 14.78
N TRP A 136 12.23 -7.00 15.54
CA TRP A 136 11.67 -6.03 16.49
C TRP A 136 12.67 -5.64 17.57
N GLU A 137 13.38 -6.62 18.13
CA GLU A 137 14.44 -6.37 19.10
C GLU A 137 15.54 -5.47 18.53
N LYS A 138 15.98 -5.71 17.29
CA LYS A 138 16.98 -4.86 16.63
C LYS A 138 16.51 -3.42 16.45
N VAL A 139 15.26 -3.20 16.00
CA VAL A 139 14.71 -1.85 15.85
C VAL A 139 14.63 -1.13 17.19
N ILE A 140 14.26 -1.83 18.27
CA ILE A 140 14.23 -1.26 19.62
C ILE A 140 15.63 -0.84 20.07
N HIS A 141 16.64 -1.71 19.90
CA HIS A 141 18.03 -1.40 20.25
C HIS A 141 18.59 -0.24 19.42
N ASN A 142 18.18 -0.14 18.15
CA ASN A 142 18.56 0.94 17.25
C ASN A 142 17.70 2.21 17.43
N SER A 143 16.88 2.29 18.48
CA SER A 143 16.03 3.46 18.76
C SER A 143 15.10 3.86 17.60
N GLY A 144 14.62 2.88 16.83
CA GLY A 144 13.73 3.10 15.70
C GLY A 144 14.41 3.36 14.35
N GLU A 145 15.75 3.40 14.31
CA GLU A 145 16.50 3.51 13.05
C GLU A 145 16.47 2.20 12.25
N TYR A 146 16.65 2.33 10.93
CA TYR A 146 16.66 1.20 10.00
C TYR A 146 17.71 0.15 10.36
N ILE A 147 17.37 -1.12 10.11
CA ILE A 147 18.34 -2.21 10.20
C ILE A 147 19.24 -2.20 8.95
N ILE A 148 20.54 -1.95 9.15
CA ILE A 148 21.56 -2.08 8.12
C ILE A 148 22.12 -3.51 8.21
N ASN A 149 21.96 -4.30 7.14
CA ASN A 149 22.53 -5.64 6.99
C ASN A 149 23.88 -5.59 6.27
#